data_AF-A0A377XPY4-F1
#
_entry.id   AF-A0A377XPY4-F1
#
_cell.length_a   1.000
_cell.length_b   1.000
_cell.length_c   1.000
_cell.angle_alpha   90.00
_cell.angle_beta   90.00
_cell.angle_gamma   90.00
#
_symmetry.space_group_name_H-M   'P 1'
#
loop_
_entity.id
_entity.type
_entity.pdbx_description
1 polymer ?
#
loop_
_entity_poly.entity_id
_entity_poly.type
_entity_poly.pdbx_seq_one_letter_code
_entity_poly.pdbx_strand_id
1 'polypeptide(L)'
;MHIRAYRDSDLPLLCQIFLRAVRETASRDYTPGQIAAWAQVDETRWRQKLAGLNRPGGRGQQPAGWLYHRHRDAYRFAVRLAGSRPPGYRGALIEALCAQYPAQILTVDASITAKPCFTAHGFKVVAEQRVAARGEWFINYRMEKRVALR
;
A
#
# COMPACT_ATOMS: atom_id res chain seq x y z
N MET A 1 11.26 10.02 9.76
CA MET A 1 10.86 9.46 8.45
C MET A 1 10.11 10.52 7.66
N HIS A 2 10.45 10.78 6.40
CA HIS A 2 9.83 11.86 5.61
C HIS A 2 9.11 11.27 4.38
N ILE A 3 7.85 11.64 4.17
CA ILE A 3 7.01 11.20 3.04
C ILE A 3 6.79 12.49 2.18
N ARG A 4 7.11 12.52 0.86
CA ARG A 4 7.13 13.78 0.01
C ARG A 4 6.61 13.75 -1.46
N ALA A 5 5.64 14.52 -1.98
CA ALA A 5 4.75 14.16 -3.15
C ALA A 5 5.33 13.31 -4.33
N TYR A 6 4.49 12.44 -4.95
CA TYR A 6 4.94 11.50 -6.00
C TYR A 6 5.43 12.34 -7.16
N ARG A 7 6.67 12.07 -7.57
CA ARG A 7 7.27 12.63 -8.77
C ARG A 7 7.33 11.53 -9.79
N ASP A 8 7.15 11.90 -11.05
CA ASP A 8 7.21 10.93 -12.14
C ASP A 8 8.55 10.17 -12.19
N SER A 9 9.64 10.84 -11.78
CA SER A 9 10.97 10.25 -11.57
C SER A 9 11.01 9.12 -10.53
N ASP A 10 10.02 9.01 -9.65
CA ASP A 10 9.94 7.96 -8.62
C ASP A 10 9.44 6.63 -9.20
N LEU A 11 8.79 6.65 -10.37
CA LEU A 11 8.12 5.48 -10.92
C LEU A 11 9.06 4.27 -11.07
N PRO A 12 10.26 4.39 -11.66
CA PRO A 12 11.12 3.22 -11.86
C PRO A 12 11.47 2.55 -10.52
N LEU A 13 11.79 3.37 -9.51
CA LEU A 13 12.10 2.87 -8.17
C LEU A 13 10.87 2.23 -7.51
N LEU A 14 9.69 2.83 -7.62
CA LEU A 14 8.44 2.27 -7.08
C LEU A 14 8.07 0.94 -7.75
N CYS A 15 8.28 0.81 -9.06
CA CYS A 15 8.07 -0.42 -9.82
C CYS A 15 9.04 -1.52 -9.37
N GLN A 16 10.33 -1.21 -9.22
CA GLN A 16 11.32 -2.16 -8.69
C GLN A 16 10.96 -2.60 -7.26
N ILE A 17 10.58 -1.65 -6.41
CA ILE A 17 10.13 -1.92 -5.04
C ILE A 17 8.86 -2.79 -5.06
N PHE A 18 7.97 -2.58 -6.01
CA PHE A 18 6.79 -3.41 -6.13
C PHE A 18 7.13 -4.86 -6.50
N LEU A 19 7.95 -5.03 -7.52
CA LEU A 19 8.28 -6.35 -8.07
C LEU A 19 9.01 -7.19 -7.02
N ARG A 20 10.01 -6.60 -6.35
CA ARG A 20 10.77 -7.28 -5.29
C ARG A 20 9.89 -7.63 -4.10
N ALA A 21 8.99 -6.74 -3.66
CA ALA A 21 8.07 -7.05 -2.56
C ALA A 21 7.21 -8.29 -2.85
N VAL A 22 6.71 -8.40 -4.09
CA VAL A 22 5.90 -9.56 -4.50
C VAL A 22 6.77 -10.81 -4.56
N ARG A 23 7.89 -10.75 -5.27
CA ARG A 23 8.72 -11.93 -5.58
C ARG A 23 9.48 -12.45 -4.37
N GLU A 24 9.92 -11.58 -3.47
CA GLU A 24 10.79 -11.95 -2.34
C GLU A 24 10.03 -12.12 -1.03
N THR A 25 8.98 -11.34 -0.81
CA THR A 25 8.25 -11.33 0.48
C THR A 25 6.89 -12.02 0.36
N ALA A 26 6.09 -11.63 -0.63
CA ALA A 26 4.74 -12.21 -0.78
C ALA A 26 4.78 -13.64 -1.32
N SER A 27 5.84 -14.07 -2.00
CA SER A 27 5.99 -15.44 -2.51
C SER A 27 5.91 -16.53 -1.45
N ARG A 28 5.98 -16.19 -0.17
CA ARG A 28 5.76 -17.10 0.96
C ARG A 28 4.29 -17.45 1.19
N ASP A 29 3.38 -16.57 0.76
CA ASP A 29 1.94 -16.65 1.06
C ASP A 29 1.07 -16.85 -0.20
N TYR A 30 1.68 -16.88 -1.39
CA TYR A 30 1.00 -16.94 -2.68
C TYR A 30 1.65 -17.98 -3.61
N THR A 31 0.86 -18.58 -4.48
CA THR A 31 1.33 -19.59 -5.44
C THR A 31 2.24 -18.97 -6.51
N PRO A 32 3.10 -19.76 -7.18
CA PRO A 32 3.92 -19.26 -8.29
C PRO A 32 3.09 -18.59 -9.40
N GLY A 33 1.91 -19.14 -9.74
CA GLY A 33 0.98 -18.55 -10.71
C GLY A 33 0.49 -17.17 -10.26
N GLN A 34 0.02 -17.05 -9.01
CA GLN A 34 -0.36 -15.78 -8.40
C GLN A 34 0.80 -14.78 -8.38
N ILE A 35 2.03 -15.20 -8.06
CA ILE A 35 3.21 -14.34 -8.07
C ILE A 35 3.54 -13.87 -9.49
N ALA A 36 3.50 -14.75 -10.48
CA ALA A 36 3.72 -14.39 -11.90
C ALA A 36 2.63 -13.45 -12.42
N ALA A 37 1.38 -13.69 -12.05
CA ALA A 37 0.28 -12.81 -12.35
C ALA A 37 0.37 -11.49 -11.57
N TRP A 38 0.95 -11.44 -10.38
CA TRP A 38 1.00 -10.19 -9.60
C TRP A 38 2.22 -9.34 -9.93
N ALA A 39 3.40 -9.95 -10.10
CA ALA A 39 4.69 -9.31 -10.30
C ALA A 39 4.91 -8.84 -11.75
N GLN A 40 3.93 -8.09 -12.26
CA GLN A 40 3.97 -7.41 -13.54
C GLN A 40 3.67 -5.92 -13.36
N VAL A 41 4.42 -5.09 -14.07
CA VAL A 41 4.28 -3.64 -14.07
C VAL A 41 3.87 -3.20 -15.46
N ASP A 42 2.80 -2.42 -15.52
CA ASP A 42 2.38 -1.68 -16.71
C ASP A 42 2.59 -0.20 -16.37
N GLU A 43 3.70 0.37 -16.85
CA GLU A 43 4.09 1.73 -16.47
C GLU A 43 3.01 2.76 -16.83
N THR A 44 2.36 2.63 -17.98
CA THR A 44 1.31 3.56 -18.42
C THR A 44 0.15 3.54 -17.45
N ARG A 45 -0.36 2.35 -17.11
CA ARG A 45 -1.45 2.19 -16.15
C ARG A 45 -1.04 2.64 -14.75
N TRP A 46 0.22 2.43 -14.38
CA TRP A 46 0.77 2.90 -13.11
C TRP A 46 0.84 4.41 -13.04
N ARG A 47 1.36 5.08 -14.08
CA ARG A 47 1.41 6.54 -14.19
C ARG A 47 0.01 7.13 -14.09
N GLN A 48 -0.96 6.59 -14.81
CA GLN A 48 -2.36 7.03 -14.74
C GLN A 48 -2.92 6.87 -13.32
N LYS A 49 -2.68 5.70 -12.70
CA LYS A 49 -3.12 5.44 -11.33
C LYS A 49 -2.50 6.41 -10.34
N LEU A 50 -1.19 6.67 -10.44
CA LEU A 50 -0.41 7.56 -9.58
C LEU A 50 -0.75 9.04 -9.79
N ALA A 51 -0.95 9.48 -11.03
CA ALA A 51 -1.35 10.84 -11.37
C ALA A 51 -2.74 11.17 -10.80
N GLY A 52 -3.68 10.21 -10.82
CA GLY A 52 -5.00 10.37 -10.20
C GLY A 52 -4.97 10.59 -8.68
N LEU A 53 -3.86 10.24 -8.01
CA LEU A 53 -3.66 10.43 -6.58
C LEU A 53 -3.12 11.84 -6.24
N ASN A 54 -2.57 12.55 -7.23
CA ASN A 54 -1.99 13.89 -7.10
C ASN A 54 -3.00 15.03 -7.36
N ARG A 55 -4.32 14.79 -7.31
CA ARG A 55 -5.30 15.85 -7.61
C ARG A 55 -5.13 17.07 -6.67
N PRO A 56 -5.08 18.30 -7.22
CA PRO A 56 -4.94 19.52 -6.44
C PRO A 56 -6.14 19.69 -5.50
N GLY A 57 -5.87 19.97 -4.22
CA GLY A 57 -6.87 20.11 -3.15
C GLY A 57 -6.60 19.27 -1.89
N GLY A 58 -5.67 18.31 -1.94
CA GLY A 58 -5.16 17.62 -0.75
C GLY A 58 -3.83 18.22 -0.31
N ARG A 59 -3.79 18.97 0.80
CA ARG A 59 -2.51 19.35 1.44
C ARG A 59 -1.80 18.07 1.89
N GLY A 60 -0.67 17.72 1.27
CA GLY A 60 0.16 16.59 1.73
C GLY A 60 1.33 16.28 0.82
N GLN A 61 2.52 16.18 1.42
CA GLN A 61 3.76 15.72 0.79
C GLN A 61 3.81 14.16 0.89
N GLN A 62 4.00 13.35 -0.19
CA GLN A 62 4.39 11.88 -0.21
C GLN A 62 5.19 11.27 -1.43
N PRO A 63 6.35 10.55 -1.36
CA PRO A 63 6.28 9.14 -1.04
C PRO A 63 7.42 8.59 -0.17
N ALA A 64 7.06 7.48 0.47
CA ALA A 64 7.87 6.27 0.57
C ALA A 64 6.89 5.08 0.53
N GLY A 65 6.65 4.49 -0.64
CA GLY A 65 5.97 3.19 -0.76
C GLY A 65 4.45 3.12 -0.48
N TRP A 66 3.70 4.23 -0.60
CA TRP A 66 2.22 4.23 -0.49
C TRP A 66 1.54 4.79 -1.72
N LEU A 67 0.38 4.22 -2.07
CA LEU A 67 -0.63 4.81 -2.95
C LEU A 67 -1.84 5.20 -2.10
N TYR A 68 -2.34 6.44 -2.25
CA TYR A 68 -3.54 6.96 -1.55
C TYR A 68 -4.69 7.27 -2.51
N HIS A 69 -5.93 6.95 -2.13
CA HIS A 69 -7.14 7.55 -2.75
C HIS A 69 -8.15 7.92 -1.65
N ARG A 70 -8.68 9.16 -1.67
CA ARG A 70 -9.81 9.58 -0.82
C ARG A 70 -11.11 9.11 -1.45
N HIS A 71 -11.87 8.32 -0.72
CA HIS A 71 -13.22 7.94 -1.10
C HIS A 71 -14.15 8.14 0.09
N ARG A 72 -15.10 9.07 -0.01
CA ARG A 72 -16.19 9.32 0.96
C ARG A 72 -15.72 9.26 2.42
N ASP A 73 -14.82 10.17 2.79
CA ASP A 73 -14.30 10.39 4.17
C ASP A 73 -13.36 9.33 4.76
N ALA A 74 -12.95 8.33 3.96
CA ALA A 74 -11.88 7.39 4.31
C ALA A 74 -10.69 7.48 3.34
N TYR A 75 -9.48 7.30 3.87
CA TYR A 75 -8.24 7.25 3.08
C TYR A 75 -7.94 5.79 2.76
N ARG A 76 -7.84 5.39 1.49
CA ARG A 76 -7.39 4.05 1.10
C ARG A 76 -5.90 4.02 0.85
N PHE A 77 -5.23 3.03 1.41
CA PHE A 77 -3.79 2.83 1.34
C PHE A 77 -3.42 1.54 0.60
N ALA A 78 -2.36 1.56 -0.20
CA ALA A 78 -1.65 0.36 -0.61
C ALA A 78 -0.17 0.52 -0.28
N VAL A 79 0.33 -0.25 0.69
CA VAL A 79 1.77 -0.33 0.99
C VAL A 79 2.41 -1.31 0.04
N ARG A 80 3.52 -0.91 -0.57
CA ARG A 80 4.43 -1.90 -1.12
C ARG A 80 5.88 -1.54 -0.83
N LEU A 81 6.55 -2.43 -0.11
CA LEU A 81 7.93 -2.28 0.31
C LEU A 81 8.71 -3.52 -0.09
N ALA A 82 9.82 -3.31 -0.78
CA ALA A 82 10.77 -4.31 -1.23
C ALA A 82 11.97 -4.43 -0.32
N GLY A 83 12.52 -5.65 -0.30
CA GLY A 83 13.92 -5.91 0.01
C GLY A 83 14.34 -5.54 1.42
N SER A 84 15.64 -5.70 1.67
CA SER A 84 16.35 -5.54 2.94
C SER A 84 16.24 -4.12 3.51
N ARG A 85 15.06 -3.74 3.99
CA ARG A 85 14.90 -2.61 4.91
C ARG A 85 15.06 -3.11 6.33
N PRO A 86 15.61 -2.29 7.24
CA PRO A 86 15.80 -2.69 8.62
C PRO A 86 14.47 -3.19 9.23
N PRO A 87 14.52 -4.17 10.14
CA PRO A 87 13.36 -4.59 10.91
C PRO A 87 12.59 -3.37 11.43
N GLY A 88 11.26 -3.40 11.33
CA GLY A 88 10.41 -2.29 11.79
C GLY A 88 10.15 -1.18 10.77
N TYR A 89 10.82 -1.13 9.61
CA TYR A 89 10.57 -0.07 8.61
C TYR A 89 9.10 0.00 8.16
N ARG A 90 8.45 -1.15 7.95
CA ARG A 90 7.01 -1.21 7.63
C ARG A 90 6.14 -0.56 8.71
N GLY A 91 6.47 -0.82 9.98
CA GLY A 91 5.73 -0.30 11.11
C GLY A 91 5.92 1.20 11.30
N ALA A 92 7.18 1.65 11.30
CA ALA A 92 7.53 3.08 11.38
C ALA A 92 6.85 3.89 10.28
N LEU A 93 6.66 3.29 9.10
CA LEU A 93 5.96 3.90 7.99
C LEU A 93 4.43 3.99 8.22
N ILE A 94 3.80 2.95 8.78
CA ILE A 94 2.38 2.98 9.19
C ILE A 94 2.15 4.03 10.27
N GLU A 95 3.08 4.14 11.23
CA GLU A 95 3.01 5.12 12.31
C GLU A 95 3.16 6.56 11.79
N ALA A 96 4.14 6.80 10.91
CA ALA A 96 4.32 8.10 10.27
C ALA A 96 3.06 8.53 9.49
N LEU A 97 2.40 7.58 8.83
CA LEU A 97 1.14 7.83 8.14
C LEU A 97 0.00 8.17 9.11
N CYS A 98 -0.16 7.40 10.19
CA CYS A 98 -1.16 7.71 11.21
C CYS A 98 -0.92 9.11 11.79
N ALA A 99 0.33 9.47 12.06
CA ALA A 99 0.68 10.80 12.57
C ALA A 99 0.37 11.93 11.57
N GLN A 100 0.44 11.68 10.27
CA GLN A 100 0.13 12.67 9.23
C GLN A 100 -1.38 12.95 9.10
N TYR A 101 -2.24 12.01 9.50
CA TYR A 101 -3.70 12.09 9.37
C TYR A 101 -4.41 11.80 10.71
N PRO A 102 -4.23 12.64 11.74
CA PRO A 102 -4.95 12.50 13.01
C PRO A 102 -6.45 12.69 12.81
N ALA A 103 -7.27 12.10 13.69
CA ALA A 103 -8.73 12.13 13.67
C ALA A 103 -9.43 11.47 12.46
N GLN A 104 -8.67 10.88 11.52
CA GLN A 104 -9.24 10.28 10.30
C GLN A 104 -9.39 8.76 10.40
N ILE A 105 -10.25 8.20 9.54
CA ILE A 105 -10.32 6.75 9.31
C ILE A 105 -9.40 6.40 8.14
N LEU A 106 -8.40 5.58 8.42
CA LEU A 106 -7.49 5.00 7.45
C LEU A 106 -7.99 3.63 7.06
N THR A 107 -7.99 3.32 5.78
CA THR A 107 -8.42 2.04 5.22
C THR A 107 -7.34 1.47 4.30
N VAL A 108 -7.20 0.16 4.22
CA VAL A 108 -6.18 -0.50 3.39
C VAL A 108 -6.77 -1.78 2.80
N ASP A 109 -6.40 -2.11 1.58
CA ASP A 109 -6.58 -3.45 1.01
C ASP A 109 -5.29 -4.25 1.20
N ALA A 110 -5.16 -4.90 2.36
CA ALA A 110 -3.95 -5.60 2.76
C ALA A 110 -3.90 -7.01 2.14
N SER A 111 -2.75 -7.39 1.58
CA SER A 111 -2.48 -8.78 1.20
C SER A 111 -2.40 -9.70 2.42
N ILE A 112 -2.43 -11.02 2.20
CA ILE A 112 -2.19 -12.03 3.25
C ILE A 112 -0.90 -11.70 4.01
N THR A 113 0.18 -11.45 3.26
CA THR A 113 1.50 -11.08 3.78
C THR A 113 1.51 -9.79 4.62
N ALA A 114 0.68 -8.82 4.27
CA ALA A 114 0.68 -7.49 4.92
C ALA A 114 -0.28 -7.42 6.12
N LYS A 115 -1.32 -8.26 6.15
CA LYS A 115 -2.35 -8.27 7.20
C LYS A 115 -1.77 -8.28 8.62
N PRO A 116 -0.83 -9.17 9.00
CA PRO A 116 -0.29 -9.20 10.37
C PRO A 116 0.34 -7.86 10.80
N CYS A 117 1.04 -7.19 9.87
CA CYS A 117 1.66 -5.91 10.15
C CYS A 117 0.60 -4.83 10.41
N PHE A 118 -0.46 -4.76 9.60
CA PHE A 118 -1.56 -3.82 9.84
C PHE A 118 -2.32 -4.11 11.13
N THR A 119 -2.58 -5.38 11.43
CA THR A 119 -3.22 -5.80 12.69
C THR A 119 -2.38 -5.35 13.89
N ALA A 120 -1.07 -5.55 13.86
CA ALA A 120 -0.16 -5.13 14.93
C ALA A 120 -0.18 -3.60 15.16
N HIS A 121 -0.54 -2.81 14.15
CA HIS A 121 -0.67 -1.35 14.25
C HIS A 121 -2.09 -0.89 14.52
N GLY A 122 -3.00 -1.79 14.92
CA GLY A 122 -4.36 -1.47 15.34
C GLY A 122 -5.37 -1.31 14.21
N PHE A 123 -5.06 -1.78 13.00
CA PHE A 123 -6.06 -1.92 11.95
C PHE A 123 -6.92 -3.18 12.20
N LYS A 124 -8.23 -3.06 11.98
CA LYS A 124 -9.19 -4.15 12.10
C LYS A 124 -9.65 -4.59 10.72
N VAL A 125 -9.82 -5.90 10.52
CA VAL A 125 -10.42 -6.43 9.28
C VAL A 125 -11.89 -6.05 9.24
N VAL A 126 -12.31 -5.44 8.15
CA VAL A 126 -13.71 -5.11 7.84
C VAL A 126 -14.31 -6.15 6.90
N ALA A 127 -13.53 -6.59 5.91
CA ALA A 127 -13.95 -7.63 4.98
C ALA A 127 -12.75 -8.40 4.42
N GLU A 128 -12.90 -9.71 4.28
CA GLU A 128 -12.08 -10.50 3.37
C GLU A 128 -12.63 -10.33 1.95
N GLN A 129 -11.76 -10.21 0.96
CA GLN A 129 -12.15 -10.04 -0.43
C GLN A 129 -11.37 -11.01 -1.32
N ARG A 130 -12.03 -11.41 -2.40
CA ARG A 130 -11.46 -12.22 -3.47
C ARG A 130 -11.40 -11.37 -4.73
N VAL A 131 -10.19 -11.11 -5.23
CA VAL A 131 -9.96 -10.24 -6.39
C VAL A 131 -9.31 -11.02 -7.53
N ALA A 132 -9.83 -10.85 -8.75
CA ALA A 132 -9.23 -11.43 -9.94
C ALA A 132 -8.17 -10.48 -10.51
N ALA A 133 -7.00 -11.01 -10.87
CA ALA A 133 -5.99 -10.28 -11.63
C ALA A 133 -5.25 -11.24 -12.57
N ARG A 134 -5.30 -10.94 -13.87
CA ARG A 134 -4.54 -11.64 -14.93
C ARG A 134 -4.70 -13.17 -14.85
N GLY A 135 -5.96 -13.62 -14.79
CA GLY A 135 -6.31 -15.04 -14.76
C GLY A 135 -6.23 -15.70 -13.38
N GLU A 136 -5.64 -15.03 -12.38
CA GLU A 136 -5.46 -15.55 -11.03
C GLU A 136 -6.43 -14.90 -10.03
N TRP A 137 -6.77 -15.64 -8.98
CA TRP A 137 -7.57 -15.14 -7.87
C TRP A 137 -6.70 -14.90 -6.64
N PHE A 138 -6.89 -13.77 -5.98
CA PHE A 138 -6.15 -13.38 -4.78
C PHE A 138 -7.10 -13.13 -3.63
N ILE A 139 -6.68 -13.50 -2.42
CA ILE A 139 -7.31 -13.02 -1.18
C ILE A 139 -6.56 -11.78 -0.70
N ASN A 140 -7.34 -10.74 -0.37
CA ASN A 140 -6.89 -9.57 0.36
C ASN A 140 -7.93 -9.22 1.44
N TYR A 141 -7.59 -8.27 2.30
CA TYR A 141 -8.42 -7.87 3.42
C TYR A 141 -8.61 -6.36 3.38
N ARG A 142 -9.85 -5.90 3.28
CA ARG A 142 -10.19 -4.53 3.62
C ARG A 142 -10.03 -4.39 5.12
N MET A 143 -9.11 -3.54 5.55
CA MET A 143 -8.88 -3.23 6.96
C MET A 143 -9.02 -1.73 7.21
N GLU A 144 -9.36 -1.35 8.43
CA GLU A 144 -9.49 0.05 8.82
C GLU A 144 -8.95 0.35 10.22
N LYS A 145 -8.52 1.60 10.43
CA LYS A 145 -8.09 2.14 11.72
C LYS A 145 -8.59 3.57 11.85
N ARG A 146 -9.30 3.86 12.95
CA ARG A 146 -9.56 5.23 13.37
C ARG A 146 -8.34 5.77 14.13
N VAL A 147 -7.74 6.83 13.61
CA VAL A 147 -6.57 7.46 14.22
C VAL A 147 -7.06 8.42 15.31
N ALA A 148 -6.56 8.27 16.53
CA ALA A 148 -6.88 9.18 17.63
C ALA A 148 -6.37 10.60 17.34
N LEU A 149 -7.04 11.62 17.90
CA LEU A 149 -6.40 12.92 18.05
C LEU A 149 -5.24 12.78 19.03
N ARG A 150 -4.09 13.35 18.66
CA ARG A 150 -2.98 13.56 19.58
C ARG A 150 -3.20 14.86 20.35
#